data_AF-A0A382E1X5-F1
#
_entry.id   AF-A0A382E1X5-F1
#
_cell.length_a   1.000
_cell.length_b   1.000
_cell.length_c   1.000
_cell.angle_alpha   90.00
_cell.angle_beta   90.00
_cell.angle_gamma   90.00
#
_symmetry.space_group_name_H-M   'P 1'
#
loop_
_entity.id
_entity.type
_entity.pdbx_description
1 polymer ?
#
loop_
_entity_poly.entity_id
_entity_poly.type
_entity_poly.pdbx_seq_one_letter_code
_entity_poly.pdbx_strand_id
1 'polypeptide(L)' 'MSFAIHQMLDKIKKNIEEQGNTVSGFNVGVNAGKDAGQSIFHVHVHLIPRRKGDTENPKGGVRGAIPHKRTH' A
#
# COMPACT_ATOMS: atom_id res chain seq x y z
N MET A 1 -8.34 7.17 -16.82
CA MET A 1 -7.86 7.23 -15.41
C MET A 1 -7.11 5.98 -14.95
N SER A 2 -7.50 4.75 -15.32
CA SER A 2 -6.92 3.51 -14.73
C SER A 2 -5.54 3.09 -15.28
N PHE A 3 -5.29 3.17 -16.60
CA PHE A 3 -4.08 2.58 -17.18
C PHE A 3 -2.75 3.28 -16.80
N ALA A 4 -2.73 4.61 -16.76
CA ALA A 4 -1.52 5.37 -16.44
C ALA A 4 -1.08 5.19 -14.98
N ILE A 5 -2.04 5.16 -14.04
CA ILE A 5 -1.75 4.90 -12.63
C ILE A 5 -1.23 3.47 -12.46
N HIS A 6 -1.84 2.49 -13.12
CA HIS A 6 -1.35 1.11 -13.10
C HIS A 6 0.09 0.98 -13.61
N GLN A 7 0.40 1.58 -14.77
CA GLN A 7 1.78 1.58 -15.29
C GLN A 7 2.77 2.23 -14.33
N MET A 8 2.38 3.35 -13.70
CA MET A 8 3.23 4.03 -12.73
C MET A 8 3.45 3.17 -11.49
N LEU A 9 2.42 2.49 -10.99
CA LEU A 9 2.52 1.56 -9.86
C LEU A 9 3.45 0.39 -10.19
N ASP A 10 3.31 -0.23 -11.37
CA ASP A 10 4.16 -1.34 -11.79
C ASP A 10 5.62 -0.92 -11.90
N LYS A 11 5.89 0.27 -12.45
CA LYS A 11 7.24 0.84 -12.52
C LYS A 11 7.84 1.05 -11.13
N ILE A 12 7.11 1.66 -10.21
CA ILE A 12 7.59 1.92 -8.85
C ILE A 12 7.78 0.61 -8.08
N LYS A 13 6.84 -0.34 -8.22
CA LYS A 13 6.93 -1.66 -7.63
C LYS A 13 8.21 -2.37 -8.05
N LYS A 14 8.51 -2.41 -9.35
CA LYS A 14 9.72 -3.04 -9.89
C LYS A 14 10.99 -2.39 -9.33
N ASN A 15 11.04 -1.06 -9.27
CA ASN A 15 12.18 -0.35 -8.69
C ASN A 15 12.40 -0.73 -7.21
N ILE A 16 11.31 -0.92 -6.43
CA ILE A 16 11.40 -1.35 -5.03
C ILE A 16 11.90 -2.79 -4.92
N GLU A 17 11.41 -3.69 -5.78
CA GLU A 17 11.85 -5.09 -5.84
C GLU A 17 13.36 -5.20 -6.17
N GLU A 18 13.86 -4.33 -7.06
CA GLU A 18 15.28 -4.26 -7.42
C GLU A 18 16.16 -3.72 -6.28
N GLN A 19 15.63 -2.86 -5.43
CA GLN A 19 16.36 -2.27 -4.29
C GLN A 19 16.37 -3.16 -3.03
N GLY A 20 15.49 -4.16 -2.93
CA GLY A 20 15.26 -4.88 -1.68
C GLY A 20 14.99 -6.37 -1.87
N ASN A 21 16.00 -7.20 -1.61
CA ASN A 21 15.90 -8.67 -1.66
C ASN A 21 14.93 -9.30 -0.63
N THR A 22 14.41 -8.52 0.32
CA THR A 22 13.52 -8.99 1.40
C THR A 22 12.04 -8.70 1.16
N VAL A 23 11.71 -7.87 0.16
CA VAL A 23 10.31 -7.56 -0.18
C VAL A 23 9.71 -8.78 -0.89
N SER A 24 8.60 -9.28 -0.35
CA SER A 24 7.94 -10.50 -0.84
C SER A 24 6.48 -10.28 -1.25
N GLY A 25 6.00 -9.04 -1.17
CA GLY A 25 4.63 -8.69 -1.53
C GLY A 25 4.36 -7.21 -1.36
N PHE A 26 3.15 -6.79 -1.74
CA PHE A 26 2.71 -5.40 -1.63
C PHE A 26 1.25 -5.34 -1.21
N ASN A 27 0.89 -4.35 -0.38
CA ASN A 27 -0.49 -3.89 -0.29
C ASN A 27 -0.66 -2.68 -1.21
N VAL A 28 -1.71 -2.70 -2.04
CA VAL A 28 -2.10 -1.60 -2.91
C VAL A 28 -3.50 -1.15 -2.52
N GLY A 29 -3.71 0.15 -2.31
CA GLY A 29 -5.00 0.65 -1.84
C GLY A 29 -5.25 2.13 -2.12
N VAL A 30 -6.53 2.49 -2.12
CA VAL A 30 -7.03 3.86 -2.27
C VAL A 30 -8.15 4.06 -1.25
N ASN A 31 -8.14 5.19 -0.54
CA ASN A 31 -9.29 5.65 0.24
C ASN A 31 -9.99 6.74 -0.56
N ALA A 32 -11.29 6.56 -0.82
CA ALA A 32 -12.12 7.52 -1.53
C ALA A 32 -13.30 7.94 -0.65
N GLY A 33 -13.29 9.19 -0.20
CA GLY A 33 -14.28 9.74 0.72
C GLY A 33 -13.87 9.65 2.19
N LYS A 34 -14.50 10.50 3.00
CA LYS A 34 -14.21 10.66 4.43
C LYS A 34 -14.37 9.34 5.20
N ASP A 35 -15.47 8.63 4.99
CA ASP A 35 -15.79 7.39 5.72
C ASP A 35 -14.89 6.21 5.31
N ALA A 36 -14.28 6.28 4.12
CA ALA A 36 -13.23 5.35 3.71
C ALA A 36 -11.90 5.61 4.43
N GLY A 37 -11.76 6.74 5.14
CA GLY A 37 -10.53 7.16 5.83
C GLY A 37 -9.63 8.06 4.97
N GLN A 38 -10.17 8.75 3.97
CA GLN A 38 -9.41 9.73 3.18
C GLN A 38 -9.20 11.01 4.02
N SER A 39 -7.95 11.28 4.40
CA SER A 39 -7.57 12.52 5.08
C SER A 39 -7.13 13.63 4.11
N ILE A 40 -6.52 13.25 2.99
CA ILE A 40 -6.11 14.18 1.93
C ILE A 40 -7.04 13.99 0.74
N PHE A 41 -7.85 15.02 0.44
CA PHE A 41 -8.84 15.04 -0.64
C PHE A 41 -8.21 15.30 -2.02
N HIS A 42 -7.13 14.60 -2.31
CA HIS A 42 -6.50 14.47 -3.62
C HIS A 42 -6.30 12.98 -3.90
N VAL A 43 -6.54 12.53 -5.13
CA VAL A 43 -6.40 11.10 -5.48
C VAL A 43 -4.94 10.68 -5.26
N HIS A 44 -4.74 9.69 -4.40
CA HIS A 44 -3.45 9.06 -4.16
C HIS A 44 -3.63 7.56 -3.98
N VAL A 45 -2.64 6.79 -4.44
CA VAL A 45 -2.59 5.35 -4.27
C VAL A 45 -1.48 5.01 -3.29
N HIS A 46 -1.80 4.20 -2.29
CA HIS A 46 -0.81 3.62 -1.41
C HIS A 46 -0.20 2.38 -2.09
N LEU A 47 1.12 2.36 -2.21
CA LEU A 47 1.89 1.18 -2.57
C LEU A 47 2.82 0.87 -1.39
N ILE A 48 2.49 -0.18 -0.62
CA ILE A 48 3.16 -0.50 0.64
C ILE A 48 3.93 -1.81 0.47
N PRO A 49 5.28 -1.78 0.43
CA PRO A 49 6.10 -2.98 0.34
C PRO A 49 5.96 -3.83 1.61
N ARG A 50 5.86 -5.15 1.45
CA ARG A 50 5.70 -6.12 2.54
C ARG A 50 6.85 -7.12 2.55
N ARG A 51 7.23 -7.54 3.74
CA ARG A 51 8.27 -8.54 4.01
C ARG A 51 7.71 -9.67 4.86
N LYS A 52 8.28 -10.86 4.76
CA LYS A 52 7.94 -11.95 5.67
C LYS A 52 8.18 -11.52 7.13
N GLY A 53 7.15 -11.61 7.96
CA GLY A 53 7.23 -11.29 9.39
C GLY A 53 7.16 -9.81 9.77
N ASP A 54 6.94 -8.88 8.83
CA ASP A 54 6.83 -7.44 9.14
C ASP A 54 5.52 -7.04 9.84
N THR A 55 4.57 -7.97 9.95
CA THR A 55 3.31 -7.81 10.66
C THR A 55 2.88 -9.17 11.19
N GLU A 56 2.58 -9.23 12.49
CA GLU A 56 2.20 -10.46 13.18
C GLU A 56 0.96 -11.12 12.59
N ASN A 57 -0.06 -10.32 12.24
CA ASN A 57 -1.28 -10.79 11.58
C ASN A 57 -1.53 -10.03 10.26
N PRO A 58 -1.07 -10.56 9.12
CA PRO A 58 -1.14 -9.86 7.83
C PRO A 58 -2.56 -9.80 7.24
N LYS A 59 -3.55 -10.47 7.85
CA LYS A 59 -4.95 -10.41 7.43
C LYS A 59 -5.56 -9.04 7.80
N GLY A 60 -6.50 -8.55 7.00
CA GLY A 60 -7.18 -7.26 7.23
C GLY A 60 -6.88 -6.15 6.21
N GLY A 61 -6.21 -6.49 5.10
CA GLY A 61 -6.00 -5.60 3.96
C GLY A 61 -5.13 -4.38 4.25
N VAL A 62 -5.28 -3.33 3.43
CA VAL A 62 -4.45 -2.10 3.49
C VAL A 62 -4.56 -1.41 4.86
N ARG A 63 -5.73 -1.47 5.52
CA ARG A 63 -5.93 -0.93 6.88
C ARG A 63 -5.07 -1.61 7.95
N GLY A 64 -4.59 -2.83 7.71
CA GLY A 64 -3.66 -3.55 8.60
C GLY A 64 -2.19 -3.48 8.21
N ALA A 65 -1.86 -2.80 7.11
CA ALA A 65 -0.49 -2.80 6.60
C ALA A 65 0.50 -2.04 7.49
N ILE A 66 0.03 -1.15 8.37
CA ILE A 66 0.85 -0.44 9.36
C ILE A 66 0.17 -0.56 10.74
N PRO A 67 0.46 -1.63 11.51
CA PRO A 67 -0.27 -1.96 12.73
C PRO A 67 -0.31 -0.83 13.77
N HIS A 68 0.83 -0.17 14.02
CA HIS A 68 0.96 0.89 15.03
C HIS A 68 0.33 2.23 14.62
N LYS A 69 -0.15 2.37 13.38
CA LYS A 69 -0.86 3.57 12.91
C LYS A 69 -2.37 3.40 12.87
N ARG A 70 -2.90 2.24 13.27
CA ARG A 70 -4.35 2.13 13.52
C ARG A 70 -4.69 2.92 14.78
N THR A 71 -5.39 4.03 14.61
CA THR A 71 -6.24 4.56 15.67
C THR A 71 -7.47 3.66 15.75
N HIS A 72 -7.73 3.10 16.93
CA HIS A 72 -8.95 2.33 17.22
C HIS A 72 -10.21 3.17 16.98
#